data_AF-A0A315TRZ5-F1
#
_entry.id   AF-A0A315TRZ5-F1
#
_cell.length_a   1.000
_cell.length_b   1.000
_cell.length_c   1.000
_cell.angle_alpha   90.00
_cell.angle_beta   90.00
_cell.angle_gamma   90.00
#
_symmetry.space_group_name_H-M   'P 1'
#
loop_
_entity.id
_entity.type
_entity.pdbx_description
1 polymer ?
#
loop_
_entity_poly.entity_id
_entity_poly.type
_entity_poly.pdbx_seq_one_letter_code
_entity_poly.pdbx_strand_id
1 'polypeptide(L)'
;MASMIRKSLDQPEETRPVAEGMGQVDLVNLDAGPVARATFLPGWKWSQHVKPIAQTESCMVAHKGYTVSGRLKVVMDDGEEIEFGPGDFGVIPPGHDAWVLGDEPYVYIDWQGMSDYAKPKE
;
A
#
# COMPACT_ATOMS: atom_id res chain seq x y z
N MET A 1 31.89 -3.92 4.92
CA MET A 1 31.79 -5.37 4.69
C MET A 1 30.33 -5.65 4.41
N ALA A 2 29.99 -6.26 3.28
CA ALA A 2 28.61 -6.66 3.02
C ALA A 2 28.25 -7.85 3.92
N SER A 3 27.12 -7.77 4.61
CA SER A 3 26.55 -8.87 5.40
C SER A 3 25.24 -9.32 4.79
N MET A 4 24.91 -10.61 4.95
CA MET A 4 23.58 -11.11 4.60
C MET A 4 22.56 -10.60 5.62
N ILE A 5 21.40 -10.17 5.14
CA ILE A 5 20.27 -9.76 5.96
C ILE A 5 19.07 -10.65 5.65
N ARG A 6 18.33 -11.05 6.68
CA ARG A 6 17.06 -11.78 6.56
C ARG A 6 16.04 -11.10 7.47
N LYS A 7 14.96 -10.60 6.87
CA LYS A 7 13.76 -10.10 7.57
C LYS A 7 12.53 -10.79 6.98
N SER A 8 11.44 -10.84 7.73
CA SER A 8 10.20 -11.48 7.30
C SER A 8 9.03 -10.53 7.52
N LEU A 9 8.18 -10.38 6.51
CA LEU A 9 6.91 -9.65 6.66
C LEU A 9 5.87 -10.45 7.45
N ASP A 10 6.11 -11.74 7.71
CA ASP A 10 5.30 -12.54 8.65
C ASP A 10 5.71 -12.32 10.12
N GLN A 11 6.82 -11.62 10.34
CA GLN A 11 7.28 -11.13 11.65
C GLN A 11 7.70 -9.66 11.48
N PRO A 12 6.74 -8.77 11.16
CA PRO A 12 7.05 -7.39 10.81
C PRO A 12 7.60 -6.63 12.02
N GLU A 13 8.40 -5.61 11.73
CA GLU A 13 8.91 -4.69 12.76
C GLU A 13 7.87 -3.63 13.12
N GLU A 14 6.96 -3.33 12.19
CA GLU A 14 5.85 -2.42 12.37
C GLU A 14 4.62 -2.95 11.60
N THR A 15 3.45 -2.91 12.24
CA THR A 15 2.16 -3.15 11.56
C THR A 15 1.27 -1.93 11.76
N ARG A 16 0.80 -1.34 10.66
CA ARG A 16 -0.09 -0.17 10.65
C ARG A 16 -1.50 -0.62 10.25
N PRO A 17 -2.50 -0.52 11.15
CA PRO A 17 -3.86 -0.85 10.79
C PRO A 17 -4.46 0.22 9.87
N VAL A 18 -5.28 -0.21 8.92
CA VAL A 18 -6.14 0.68 8.13
C VAL A 18 -7.43 0.95 8.92
N ALA A 19 -8.03 2.12 8.76
CA ALA A 19 -9.27 2.46 9.45
C ALA A 19 -10.36 1.40 9.24
N GLU A 20 -11.23 1.25 10.25
CA GLU A 20 -12.36 0.32 10.25
C GLU A 20 -11.97 -1.17 10.08
N GLY A 21 -10.69 -1.51 10.26
CA GLY A 21 -10.21 -2.88 10.10
C GLY A 21 -10.17 -3.35 8.65
N MET A 22 -10.22 -2.44 7.68
CA MET A 22 -10.25 -2.76 6.24
C MET A 22 -8.89 -3.15 5.65
N GLY A 23 -7.95 -3.55 6.50
CA GLY A 23 -6.63 -3.95 6.09
C GLY A 23 -5.55 -3.58 7.09
N GLN A 24 -4.32 -3.85 6.69
CA GLN A 24 -3.12 -3.50 7.44
C GLN A 24 -1.92 -3.40 6.50
N VAL A 25 -0.87 -2.75 6.98
CA VAL A 25 0.42 -2.64 6.31
C VAL A 25 1.49 -3.16 7.26
N ASP A 26 2.15 -4.24 6.87
CA ASP A 26 3.27 -4.85 7.59
C ASP A 26 4.58 -4.36 7.00
N LEU A 27 5.55 -3.93 7.81
CA LEU A 27 6.80 -3.35 7.33
C LEU A 27 8.04 -4.01 7.94
N VAL A 28 9.11 -4.04 7.13
CA VAL A 28 10.48 -4.26 7.58
C VAL A 28 11.36 -3.13 7.07
N ASN A 29 12.29 -2.67 7.89
CA ASN A 29 13.18 -1.56 7.57
C ASN A 29 14.52 -2.07 7.05
N LEU A 30 14.96 -1.57 5.90
CA LEU A 30 16.28 -1.83 5.32
C LEU A 30 17.02 -0.50 5.13
N ASP A 31 18.35 -0.56 5.03
CA ASP A 31 19.17 0.63 4.75
C ASP A 31 18.79 1.32 3.42
N ALA A 32 18.27 0.55 2.46
CA ALA A 32 17.82 1.05 1.16
C ALA A 32 16.39 1.62 1.18
N GLY A 33 15.71 1.58 2.33
CA GLY A 33 14.30 1.94 2.48
C GLY A 33 13.45 0.77 2.99
N PRO A 34 12.25 1.05 3.53
CA PRO A 34 11.36 0.02 4.01
C PRO A 34 10.77 -0.80 2.87
N VAL A 35 10.46 -2.06 3.15
CA VAL A 35 9.60 -2.90 2.30
C VAL A 35 8.35 -3.19 3.10
N ALA A 36 7.19 -3.03 2.48
CA ALA A 36 5.92 -3.34 3.13
C ALA A 36 5.09 -4.33 2.35
N ARG A 37 4.26 -5.09 3.08
CA ARG A 37 3.11 -5.80 2.54
C ARG A 37 1.85 -5.06 2.98
N ALA A 38 1.17 -4.43 2.03
CA ALA A 38 -0.17 -3.92 2.24
C ALA A 38 -1.19 -5.02 1.95
N THR A 39 -2.15 -5.20 2.85
CA THR A 39 -3.32 -6.06 2.66
C THR A 39 -4.56 -5.21 2.82
N PHE A 40 -5.39 -5.13 1.80
CA PHE A 40 -6.67 -4.41 1.82
C PHE A 40 -7.81 -5.38 1.56
N LEU A 41 -8.86 -5.28 2.38
CA LEU A 41 -10.00 -6.19 2.30
C LEU A 41 -11.02 -5.76 1.23
N PRO A 42 -11.88 -6.66 0.74
CA PRO A 42 -13.01 -6.30 -0.11
C PRO A 42 -13.84 -5.15 0.48
N GLY A 43 -14.16 -4.17 -0.34
CA GLY A 43 -14.83 -2.94 0.09
C GLY A 43 -13.89 -1.82 0.55
N TRP A 44 -12.59 -2.09 0.70
CA TRP A 44 -11.62 -1.04 0.98
C TRP A 44 -11.54 -0.04 -0.17
N LYS A 45 -11.46 1.24 0.20
CA LYS A 45 -11.24 2.40 -0.67
C LYS A 45 -10.41 3.45 0.05
N TRP A 46 -9.36 3.97 -0.60
CA TRP A 46 -8.43 4.92 0.00
C TRP A 46 -9.14 6.18 0.51
N SER A 47 -9.99 6.80 -0.32
CA SER A 47 -10.73 8.02 0.05
C SER A 47 -11.71 7.86 1.22
N GLN A 48 -12.07 6.62 1.57
CA GLN A 48 -12.92 6.33 2.73
C GLN A 48 -12.09 5.96 3.96
N HIS A 49 -11.09 5.09 3.79
CA HIS A 49 -10.45 4.41 4.92
C HIS A 49 -9.05 4.95 5.26
N VAL A 50 -8.43 5.73 4.36
CA VAL A 50 -7.08 6.28 4.57
C VAL A 50 -7.09 7.79 4.53
N LYS A 51 -7.91 8.43 3.68
CA LYS A 51 -8.07 9.89 3.64
C LYS A 51 -8.28 10.55 5.01
N PRO A 52 -9.11 10.02 5.94
CA PRO A 52 -9.28 10.62 7.27
C PRO A 52 -7.98 10.68 8.08
N ILE A 53 -7.06 9.74 7.85
CA ILE A 53 -5.74 9.67 8.49
C ILE A 53 -4.75 10.56 7.75
N ALA A 54 -4.74 10.49 6.42
CA ALA A 54 -3.78 11.19 5.56
C ALA A 54 -4.03 12.69 5.45
N GLN A 55 -5.28 13.15 5.69
CA GLN A 55 -5.70 14.55 5.62
C GLN A 55 -5.33 15.24 4.29
N THR A 56 -5.48 14.51 3.19
CA THR A 56 -5.22 14.93 1.82
C THR A 56 -6.38 14.53 0.92
N GLU A 57 -6.56 15.21 -0.22
CA GLU A 57 -7.67 14.91 -1.14
C GLU A 57 -7.48 13.58 -1.87
N SER A 58 -6.24 13.26 -2.22
CA SER A 58 -5.80 12.03 -2.89
C SER A 58 -4.56 11.46 -2.20
N CYS A 59 -4.22 10.21 -2.52
CA CYS A 59 -3.02 9.56 -2.00
C CYS A 59 -1.78 10.24 -2.57
N MET A 60 -1.02 10.93 -1.72
CA MET A 60 0.21 11.64 -2.12
C MET A 60 1.47 10.78 -1.99
N VAL A 61 1.32 9.49 -1.69
CA VAL A 61 2.43 8.56 -1.58
C VAL A 61 2.73 7.97 -2.96
N ALA A 62 4.01 7.94 -3.34
CA ALA A 62 4.44 7.24 -4.54
C ALA A 62 4.61 5.75 -4.24
N HIS A 63 3.90 4.89 -4.97
CA HIS A 63 3.99 3.45 -4.79
C HIS A 63 4.81 2.82 -5.91
N LYS A 64 5.64 1.83 -5.55
CA LYS A 64 6.37 1.02 -6.52
C LYS A 64 6.44 -0.40 -6.02
N GLY A 65 5.81 -1.30 -6.73
CA GLY A 65 5.49 -2.57 -6.11
C GLY A 65 4.85 -3.61 -7.01
N TYR A 66 4.60 -4.76 -6.40
CA TYR A 66 4.15 -5.98 -7.05
C TYR A 66 2.88 -6.50 -6.40
N THR A 67 1.90 -6.85 -7.23
CA THR A 67 0.62 -7.39 -6.78
C THR A 67 0.70 -8.91 -6.62
N VAL A 68 0.43 -9.37 -5.40
CA VAL A 68 0.46 -10.78 -5.02
C VAL A 68 -0.90 -11.44 -5.25
N SER A 69 -1.99 -10.81 -4.83
CA SER A 69 -3.36 -11.33 -4.91
C SER A 69 -4.40 -10.22 -5.03
N GLY A 70 -5.63 -10.59 -5.39
CA GLY A 70 -6.74 -9.65 -5.54
C GLY A 70 -6.55 -8.67 -6.70
N ARG A 71 -7.45 -7.69 -6.78
CA ARG A 71 -7.42 -6.64 -7.82
C ARG A 71 -7.63 -5.27 -7.21
N LEU A 72 -6.91 -4.28 -7.73
CA LEU A 72 -7.01 -2.90 -7.30
C LEU A 72 -7.29 -2.02 -8.51
N LYS A 73 -8.35 -1.20 -8.41
CA LYS A 73 -8.56 -0.09 -9.33
C LYS A 73 -7.83 1.13 -8.78
N VAL A 74 -7.08 1.80 -9.64
CA VAL A 74 -6.41 3.07 -9.35
C VAL A 74 -6.91 4.11 -10.33
N VAL A 75 -7.25 5.29 -9.82
CA VAL A 75 -7.67 6.44 -10.61
C VAL A 75 -6.86 7.65 -10.20
N MET A 76 -6.11 8.20 -11.14
CA MET A 76 -5.29 9.39 -10.98
C MET A 76 -6.16 10.65 -10.99
N ASP A 77 -5.67 11.74 -10.41
CA ASP A 77 -6.39 13.03 -10.35
C ASP A 77 -6.65 13.64 -11.74
N ASP A 78 -5.89 13.25 -12.77
CA ASP A 78 -6.10 13.65 -14.18
C ASP A 78 -7.09 12.75 -14.94
N GLY A 79 -7.60 11.70 -14.29
CA GLY A 79 -8.56 10.75 -14.84
C GLY A 79 -7.94 9.52 -15.51
N GLU A 80 -6.61 9.35 -15.52
CA GLU A 80 -6.02 8.07 -15.93
C GLU A 80 -6.45 6.96 -14.97
N GLU A 81 -6.85 5.80 -15.51
CA GLU A 81 -7.29 4.67 -14.71
C GLU A 81 -6.60 3.38 -15.12
N ILE A 82 -6.12 2.63 -14.13
CA ILE A 82 -5.48 1.32 -14.33
C ILE A 82 -6.04 0.32 -13.30
N GLU A 83 -6.25 -0.92 -13.74
CA GLU A 83 -6.49 -2.04 -12.85
C GLU A 83 -5.22 -2.89 -12.73
N PHE A 84 -4.80 -3.15 -11.49
CA PHE A 84 -3.69 -4.03 -11.17
C PHE A 84 -4.23 -5.34 -10.61
N GLY A 85 -3.70 -6.47 -11.09
CA GLY A 85 -4.01 -7.82 -10.62
C GLY A 85 -2.75 -8.64 -10.34
N PRO A 86 -2.92 -9.93 -9.96
CA PRO A 86 -1.81 -10.77 -9.56
C PRO A 86 -0.78 -10.92 -10.70
N GLY A 87 0.50 -10.70 -10.39
CA GLY A 87 1.58 -10.74 -11.39
C GLY A 87 2.02 -9.37 -11.90
N ASP A 88 1.22 -8.32 -11.66
CA ASP A 88 1.53 -6.99 -12.16
C ASP A 88 2.56 -6.26 -11.28
N PHE A 89 3.46 -5.54 -11.94
CA PHE A 89 4.32 -4.54 -11.32
C PHE A 89 3.78 -3.15 -11.66
N GLY A 90 3.59 -2.32 -10.63
CA GLY A 90 3.02 -0.98 -10.77
C GLY A 90 3.95 0.09 -10.22
N VAL A 91 4.02 1.22 -10.92
CA VAL A 91 4.53 2.49 -10.39
C VAL A 91 3.34 3.45 -10.40
N ILE A 92 2.93 3.89 -9.21
CA ILE A 92 1.77 4.78 -9.04
C ILE A 92 2.30 6.10 -8.48
N PRO A 93 2.31 7.18 -9.27
CA PRO A 93 2.71 8.50 -8.79
C PRO A 93 1.76 9.04 -7.70
N PRO A 94 2.19 10.05 -6.91
CA PRO A 94 1.29 10.81 -6.06
C PRO A 94 0.10 11.39 -6.84
N GLY A 95 -1.07 11.45 -6.22
CA GLY A 95 -2.29 12.00 -6.81
C GLY A 95 -3.23 10.94 -7.36
N HIS A 96 -3.73 10.03 -6.50
CA HIS A 96 -4.68 8.99 -6.89
C HIS A 96 -5.64 8.57 -5.77
N ASP A 97 -6.80 8.04 -6.14
CA ASP A 97 -7.64 7.20 -5.29
C ASP A 97 -7.51 5.74 -5.73
N ALA A 98 -7.78 4.81 -4.82
CA ALA A 98 -7.71 3.39 -5.11
C ALA A 98 -8.73 2.58 -4.32
N TRP A 99 -9.20 1.47 -4.87
CA TRP A 99 -10.11 0.56 -4.18
C TRP A 99 -9.98 -0.89 -4.65
N VAL A 100 -10.28 -1.80 -3.73
CA VAL A 100 -10.27 -3.24 -4.01
C VAL A 100 -11.46 -3.61 -4.88
N LEU A 101 -11.21 -4.42 -5.90
CA LEU A 101 -12.23 -5.00 -6.76
C LEU A 101 -12.47 -6.46 -6.39
N GLY A 102 -13.74 -6.86 -6.38
CA GLY A 102 -14.15 -8.24 -6.11
C GLY A 102 -14.19 -8.58 -4.62
N ASP A 103 -14.06 -9.87 -4.32
CA ASP A 103 -14.22 -10.48 -2.99
C ASP A 103 -12.91 -11.09 -2.44
N GLU A 104 -11.80 -10.92 -3.15
CA GLU A 104 -10.47 -11.34 -2.71
C GLU A 104 -9.68 -10.17 -2.11
N PRO A 105 -9.00 -10.36 -0.95
CA PRO A 105 -8.09 -9.36 -0.41
C PRO A 105 -6.98 -9.00 -1.41
N TYR A 106 -6.78 -7.70 -1.60
CA TYR A 106 -5.67 -7.18 -2.38
C TYR A 106 -4.40 -7.18 -1.55
N VAL A 107 -3.37 -7.90 -2.01
CA VAL A 107 -2.07 -7.96 -1.34
C VAL A 107 -1.00 -7.41 -2.26
N TYR A 108 -0.26 -6.41 -1.77
CA TYR A 108 0.73 -5.66 -2.55
C TYR A 108 2.03 -5.48 -1.77
N ILE A 109 3.16 -5.76 -2.43
CA ILE A 109 4.50 -5.52 -1.89
C ILE A 109 5.04 -4.21 -2.44
N ASP A 110 5.36 -3.25 -1.57
CA ASP A 110 5.83 -1.91 -1.95
C ASP A 110 7.24 -1.64 -1.38
N TRP A 111 8.11 -1.07 -2.22
CA TRP A 111 9.49 -0.72 -1.90
C TRP A 111 9.78 0.79 -1.81
N GLN A 112 8.82 1.66 -2.17
CA GLN A 112 9.07 3.10 -2.31
C GLN A 112 8.14 3.97 -1.45
N GLY A 113 6.89 3.58 -1.25
CA GLY A 113 5.87 4.46 -0.67
C GLY A 113 5.70 4.41 0.85
N MET A 114 6.31 3.45 1.53
CA MET A 114 5.73 2.99 2.80
C MET A 114 6.28 3.68 4.05
N SER A 115 7.30 4.51 3.93
CA SER A 115 7.91 5.21 5.08
C SER A 115 6.87 5.97 5.92
N ASP A 116 5.96 6.68 5.25
CA ASP A 116 4.94 7.54 5.89
C ASP A 116 3.49 7.09 5.64
N TYR A 117 3.27 6.04 4.84
CA TYR A 117 1.92 5.57 4.50
C TYR A 117 1.17 5.04 5.73
N ALA A 118 -0.08 5.50 5.93
CA ALA A 118 -0.94 5.16 7.07
C ALA A 118 -0.31 5.43 8.46
N LYS A 119 0.69 6.32 8.53
CA LYS A 119 1.30 6.74 9.78
C LYS A 119 0.48 7.88 10.40
N PRO A 120 0.04 7.79 11.66
CA PRO A 120 -0.55 8.93 12.37
C PRO A 120 0.45 10.10 12.43
N LYS A 121 -0.02 11.34 12.29
CA LYS A 121 0.78 12.52 12.66
C LYS A 121 0.77 12.65 14.18
N GLU A 122 1.94 12.94 14.77
CA GLU A 122 2.04 13.43 16.16
C GLU A 122 1.34 14.79 16.32
#